data_AF-A0A924TBS3-F1
#
_entry.id   AF-A0A924TBS3-F1
#
_cell.length_a   1.000
_cell.length_b   1.000
_cell.length_c   1.000
_cell.angle_alpha   90.00
_cell.angle_beta   90.00
_cell.angle_gamma   90.00
#
_symmetry.space_group_name_H-M   'P 1'
#
loop_
_entity.id
_entity.type
_entity.pdbx_description
1 polymer ?
#
loop_
_entity_poly.entity_id
_entity_poly.type
_entity_poly.pdbx_seq_one_letter_code
_entity_poly.pdbx_strand_id
1 'polypeptide(L)'
;MNFRYRSIPLALLAVGALSALFSLGGCAMQPPQAWEKGDLARKEMTMESDPLDQAFTQHVYFSKESASGGYGAGGGGCGCN
;
A
#
# COMPACT_ATOMS: atom_id res chain seq x y z
N MET A 1 -31.26 27.79 -24.99
CA MET A 1 -31.48 26.34 -25.22
C MET A 1 -30.35 25.63 -25.99
N ASN A 2 -29.43 26.33 -26.67
CA ASN A 2 -28.38 25.72 -27.51
C ASN A 2 -27.13 25.20 -26.76
N PHE A 3 -26.86 25.66 -25.53
CA PHE A 3 -25.65 25.29 -24.78
C PHE A 3 -25.67 23.83 -24.30
N ARG A 4 -26.83 23.36 -23.83
CA ARG A 4 -27.05 21.96 -23.40
C ARG A 4 -26.95 20.97 -24.56
N TYR A 5 -27.36 21.33 -25.77
CA TYR A 5 -27.31 20.42 -26.94
C TYR A 5 -25.88 20.20 -27.46
N ARG A 6 -25.00 21.20 -27.31
CA ARG A 6 -23.59 21.13 -27.74
C ARG A 6 -22.67 20.45 -26.71
N SER A 7 -23.03 20.44 -25.43
CA SER A 7 -22.27 19.76 -24.37
C SER A 7 -22.58 18.26 -24.22
N ILE A 8 -23.76 17.81 -24.66
CA ILE A 8 -24.15 16.38 -24.65
C ILE A 8 -23.22 15.49 -25.50
N PRO A 9 -22.86 15.81 -26.76
CA PRO A 9 -21.96 14.95 -27.53
C PRO A 9 -20.55 14.89 -26.95
N LEU A 10 -20.07 16.00 -26.38
CA LEU A 10 -18.77 16.05 -25.71
C LEU A 10 -18.74 15.20 -24.44
N ALA A 11 -19.84 15.23 -23.66
CA ALA A 11 -19.99 14.39 -22.48
C ALA A 11 -20.09 12.89 -22.84
N LEU A 12 -20.79 12.53 -23.92
CA LEU A 12 -20.89 11.15 -24.40
C LEU A 12 -19.53 10.61 -24.88
N LEU A 13 -18.75 11.42 -25.59
CA LEU A 13 -17.39 11.07 -26.00
C LEU A 13 -16.46 10.90 -24.79
N ALA A 14 -16.55 11.77 -23.78
CA ALA A 14 -15.77 11.68 -22.56
C ALA A 14 -16.10 10.41 -21.75
N VAL A 15 -17.39 10.06 -21.63
CA VAL A 15 -17.82 8.81 -20.96
C VAL A 15 -17.34 7.58 -21.71
N GLY A 16 -17.41 7.59 -23.05
CA GLY A 16 -16.87 6.51 -23.88
C GLY A 16 -15.36 6.32 -23.68
N ALA A 17 -14.59 7.41 -23.70
CA ALA A 17 -13.14 7.36 -23.45
C ALA A 17 -12.80 6.85 -22.04
N LEU A 18 -13.55 7.27 -21.02
CA LEU A 18 -13.34 6.84 -19.64
C LEU A 18 -13.67 5.35 -19.45
N SER A 19 -14.72 4.85 -20.11
CA SER A 19 -15.07 3.42 -20.09
C SER A 19 -14.00 2.55 -20.78
N ALA A 20 -13.41 3.05 -21.88
CA ALA A 20 -12.32 2.36 -22.55
C ALA A 20 -11.07 2.27 -21.65
N LEU A 21 -10.67 3.37 -21.00
CA LEU A 21 -9.55 3.38 -20.05
C LEU A 21 -9.72 2.36 -18.91
N PHE A 22 -10.94 2.18 -18.40
CA PHE A 22 -11.21 1.23 -17.32
C PHE A 22 -11.08 -0.23 -17.77
N SER A 23 -11.34 -0.53 -19.06
CA SER A 23 -11.25 -1.89 -19.59
C SER A 23 -9.82 -2.44 -19.71
N LEU A 24 -8.79 -1.59 -19.63
CA LEU A 24 -7.38 -2.05 -19.65
C LEU A 24 -6.89 -2.59 -18.29
N GLY A 25 -7.63 -2.40 -17.20
CA GLY A 25 -7.16 -2.65 -15.82
C GLY A 25 -7.27 -4.08 -15.29
N GLY A 26 -7.43 -5.11 -16.13
CA GLY A 26 -7.84 -6.46 -15.66
C GLY A 26 -7.00 -7.65 -16.11
N CYS A 27 -5.99 -7.50 -16.96
CA CYS A 27 -5.30 -8.65 -17.58
C CYS A 27 -4.24 -9.34 -16.71
N ALA A 28 -4.00 -8.86 -15.47
CA ALA A 28 -2.95 -9.38 -14.59
C ALA A 28 -3.49 -10.09 -13.32
N MET A 29 -4.71 -10.63 -13.37
CA MET A 29 -5.35 -11.23 -12.19
C MET A 29 -5.02 -12.72 -11.97
N GLN A 30 -4.11 -13.32 -12.76
CA GLN A 30 -3.72 -14.71 -12.51
C GLN A 30 -2.84 -14.77 -11.26
N PRO A 31 -3.29 -15.41 -10.16
CA PRO A 31 -2.43 -15.58 -8.99
C PRO A 31 -1.23 -16.45 -9.38
N PRO A 32 -0.02 -16.12 -8.89
CA PRO A 32 1.17 -16.91 -9.16
C PRO A 32 0.98 -18.33 -8.64
N GLN A 33 1.44 -19.30 -9.41
CA GLN A 33 1.36 -20.70 -9.05
C GLN A 33 2.30 -21.00 -7.87
N ALA A 34 2.01 -22.05 -7.09
CA ALA A 34 2.74 -22.33 -5.86
C ALA A 34 4.27 -22.49 -6.05
N TRP A 35 4.69 -22.98 -7.22
CA TRP A 35 6.11 -23.15 -7.59
C TRP A 35 6.80 -21.85 -8.05
N GLU A 36 6.06 -20.84 -8.49
CA GLU A 36 6.60 -19.53 -8.90
C GLU A 36 6.99 -18.65 -7.69
N LYS A 37 6.56 -19.06 -6.49
CA LYS A 37 6.92 -18.40 -5.22
C LYS A 37 8.43 -18.42 -4.96
N GLY A 38 9.15 -19.42 -5.45
CA GLY A 38 10.62 -19.50 -5.30
C GLY A 38 11.36 -18.33 -5.95
N ASP A 39 10.87 -17.86 -7.10
CA ASP A 39 11.48 -16.75 -7.86
C ASP A 39 10.90 -15.38 -7.48
N LEU A 40 9.62 -15.34 -7.08
CA LEU A 40 8.89 -14.10 -6.79
C LEU A 40 8.95 -13.65 -5.32
N ALA A 41 9.21 -14.55 -4.37
CA ALA A 41 9.26 -14.23 -2.93
C ALA A 41 10.70 -14.30 -2.41
N ARG A 42 11.55 -13.39 -2.89
CA ARG A 42 12.93 -13.28 -2.41
C ARG A 42 12.96 -12.96 -0.91
N LYS A 43 13.95 -13.50 -0.20
CA LYS A 43 14.10 -13.27 1.24
C LYS A 43 14.32 -11.79 1.56
N GLU A 44 14.92 -11.02 0.66
CA GLU A 44 15.11 -9.58 0.85
C GLU A 44 13.81 -8.76 0.77
N MET A 45 12.72 -9.31 0.24
CA MET A 45 11.42 -8.63 0.17
C MET A 45 10.57 -8.85 1.43
N THR A 46 11.06 -9.62 2.40
CA THR A 46 10.37 -9.77 3.69
C THR A 46 10.50 -8.46 4.48
N MET A 47 9.43 -8.08 5.18
CA MET A 47 9.38 -6.86 6.01
C MET A 47 10.49 -6.78 7.07
N GLU A 48 11.16 -7.90 7.36
CA GLU A 48 12.19 -8.01 8.37
C GLU A 48 13.38 -8.84 7.88
N SER A 49 13.89 -8.48 6.69
CA SER A 49 14.98 -9.25 6.06
C SER A 49 16.33 -9.09 6.77
N ASP A 50 16.56 -7.95 7.42
CA ASP A 50 17.82 -7.62 8.09
C ASP A 50 17.59 -7.28 9.59
N PRO A 51 18.12 -8.08 10.53
CA PRO A 51 17.98 -7.81 11.96
C PRO A 51 18.65 -6.51 12.42
N LEU A 52 19.65 -5.98 11.69
CA LEU A 52 20.28 -4.72 12.05
C LEU A 52 19.37 -3.53 11.72
N ASP A 53 18.75 -3.54 10.55
CA ASP A 53 17.76 -2.54 10.13
C ASP A 53 16.52 -2.58 11.04
N GLN A 54 16.10 -3.80 11.44
CA GLN A 54 15.07 -4.00 12.45
C GLN A 54 15.38 -3.26 13.74
N ALA A 55 16.55 -3.57 14.33
CA ALA A 55 16.95 -3.03 15.61
C ALA A 55 17.09 -1.51 15.54
N PHE A 56 17.68 -0.99 14.46
CA PHE A 56 17.81 0.45 14.25
C PHE A 56 16.45 1.15 14.17
N THR A 57 15.53 0.61 13.36
CA THR A 57 14.18 1.13 13.22
C THR A 57 13.44 1.09 14.55
N GLN A 58 13.53 -0.01 15.30
CA GLN A 58 12.98 -0.14 16.64
C GLN A 58 13.58 0.88 17.62
N HIS A 59 14.89 1.14 17.57
CA HIS A 59 15.54 2.15 18.42
C HIS A 59 15.02 3.57 18.14
N VAL A 60 14.79 3.90 16.86
CA VAL A 60 14.22 5.21 16.47
C VAL A 60 12.78 5.32 16.95
N TYR A 61 11.94 4.32 16.70
CA TYR A 61 10.55 4.32 17.17
C TYR A 61 10.46 4.36 18.69
N PHE A 62 11.25 3.54 19.39
CA PHE A 62 11.30 3.58 20.85
C PHE A 62 11.71 4.97 21.35
N SER A 63 12.73 5.60 20.78
CA SER A 63 13.19 6.92 21.23
C SER A 63 12.12 8.00 21.05
N LYS A 64 11.29 7.89 20.01
CA LYS A 64 10.25 8.88 19.69
C LYS A 64 8.92 8.61 20.39
N GLU A 65 8.61 7.35 20.60
CA GLU A 65 7.27 6.86 20.96
C GLU A 65 7.32 5.97 22.21
N SER A 66 8.39 6.09 23.02
CA SER A 66 8.54 5.35 24.28
C SER A 66 7.28 5.43 25.13
N ALA A 67 6.64 6.60 25.22
CA ALA A 67 5.42 6.82 26.01
C ALA A 67 4.20 6.01 25.55
N SER A 68 4.08 5.66 24.26
CA SER A 68 2.93 4.94 23.69
C SER A 68 3.06 3.41 23.70
N GLY A 69 4.25 2.90 24.05
CA GLY A 69 4.50 1.46 24.18
C GLY A 69 4.90 0.86 22.85
N GLY A 70 6.21 0.69 22.68
CA GLY A 70 6.81 0.17 21.46
C GLY A 70 6.59 -1.33 21.24
N TYR A 71 7.47 -1.93 20.41
CA TYR A 71 7.41 -3.27 19.81
C TYR A 71 7.32 -4.49 20.79
N GLY A 72 7.19 -4.23 22.08
CA GLY A 72 6.89 -5.15 23.17
C GLY A 72 6.43 -4.30 24.33
N ALA A 73 5.25 -4.57 24.87
CA ALA A 73 4.52 -3.68 25.78
C ALA A 73 5.38 -3.01 26.87
N GLY A 74 5.27 -1.69 26.94
CA GLY A 74 5.95 -0.86 27.94
C GLY A 74 5.93 0.61 27.52
N GLY A 75 4.72 1.17 27.37
CA GLY A 75 4.57 2.61 27.18
C GLY A 75 5.07 3.34 28.41
N GLY A 76 5.99 4.27 28.21
CA GLY A 76 6.56 5.18 29.18
C GLY A 76 5.49 6.02 29.86
N GLY A 77 4.79 5.40 30.80
CA GLY A 77 4.19 6.05 31.95
C GLY A 77 5.20 6.12 33.10
N CYS A 78 4.76 6.73 34.21
CA CYS A 78 5.47 6.97 35.47
C CYS A 78 6.02 5.70 36.19
N GLY A 79 6.21 4.58 35.50
CA GLY A 79 6.85 3.38 36.07
C GLY A 79 6.09 2.79 37.26
N CYS A 80 4.78 3.00 37.38
CA CYS A 80 3.98 2.35 38.41
C CYS A 80 3.57 0.95 37.92
N ASN A 81 4.44 -0.03 38.15
CA ASN A 81 4.01 -1.31 38.71
C ASN A 81 4.60 -1.42 40.11
#